data_AF-A0A426XKS9-F1
#
_entry.id   AF-A0A426XKS9-F1
#
_cell.length_a   1.000
_cell.length_b   1.000
_cell.length_c   1.000
_cell.angle_alpha   90.00
_cell.angle_beta   90.00
_cell.angle_gamma   90.00
#
_symmetry.space_group_name_H-M   'P 1'
#
loop_
_entity.id
_entity.type
_entity.pdbx_description
1 polymer ?
#
loop_
_entity_poly.entity_id
_entity_poly.type
_entity_poly.pdbx_seq_one_letter_code
_entity_poly.pdbx_strand_id
1 'polypeptide(L)'
;EVIRMVQPDGVLAFLVAMASDKAHLAFAKQLLSGTVGSLLKFLCRRPELILLTEVSIAGGRSRIALASTLKDAWTRALLESGADFVDIGITDDEKAIDDHDSCSLITSDPNKVMLASCENASIVDSVKLADQLLKSRSRDQPALLVVTGSLHVVSSLLAALHH
;
A
#
# COMPACT_ATOMS: atom_id res chain seq x y z
N GLU A 1 -25.70 -16.00 -6.84
CA GLU A 1 -24.27 -15.85 -7.18
C GLU A 1 -23.41 -16.62 -6.20
N VAL A 2 -22.39 -17.31 -6.69
CA VAL A 2 -21.38 -17.95 -5.84
C VAL A 2 -20.13 -17.10 -5.94
N ILE A 3 -19.76 -16.42 -4.86
CA ILE A 3 -18.49 -15.69 -4.79
C ILE A 3 -17.38 -16.74 -4.90
N ARG A 4 -16.72 -16.78 -6.05
CA ARG A 4 -15.56 -17.65 -6.26
C ARG A 4 -14.32 -16.98 -5.73
N MET A 5 -13.58 -17.77 -5.00
CA MET A 5 -12.39 -17.42 -4.28
C MET A 5 -11.19 -17.76 -5.17
N VAL A 6 -10.50 -16.75 -5.71
CA VAL A 6 -9.40 -16.92 -6.68
C VAL A 6 -8.14 -16.35 -6.07
N GLN A 7 -7.07 -17.14 -6.04
CA GLN A 7 -5.76 -16.64 -5.67
C GLN A 7 -5.16 -15.94 -6.90
N PRO A 8 -4.94 -14.61 -6.84
CA PRO A 8 -4.34 -13.91 -7.96
C PRO A 8 -2.88 -14.35 -8.07
N ASP A 9 -2.49 -14.79 -9.27
CA ASP A 9 -1.08 -14.96 -9.60
C ASP A 9 -0.41 -13.59 -9.73
N GLY A 10 0.88 -13.53 -9.38
CA GLY A 10 1.72 -12.34 -9.57
C GLY A 10 1.93 -11.41 -8.36
N VAL A 11 2.52 -10.24 -8.61
CA VAL A 11 3.01 -9.31 -7.59
C VAL A 11 1.85 -8.66 -6.84
N LEU A 12 1.92 -8.58 -5.51
CA LEU A 12 0.90 -7.95 -4.68
C LEU A 12 1.42 -6.65 -4.06
N ALA A 13 0.67 -5.56 -4.23
CA ALA A 13 0.89 -4.30 -3.53
C ALA A 13 -0.33 -3.89 -2.71
N PHE A 14 -0.09 -3.24 -1.57
CA PHE A 14 -1.11 -2.56 -0.79
C PHE A 14 -0.98 -1.05 -0.94
N LEU A 15 -2.08 -0.37 -1.25
CA LEU A 15 -2.24 1.07 -1.06
C LEU A 15 -3.16 1.29 0.13
N VAL A 16 -2.64 1.92 1.18
CA VAL A 16 -3.29 1.99 2.48
C VAL A 16 -3.57 3.43 2.86
N ALA A 17 -4.85 3.72 3.10
CA ALA A 17 -5.33 5.06 3.39
C ALA A 17 -6.37 5.04 4.53
N MET A 18 -5.90 5.14 5.77
CA MET A 18 -6.75 4.97 6.95
C MET A 18 -7.05 6.30 7.65
N ALA A 19 -8.22 6.40 8.27
CA ALA A 19 -8.53 7.50 9.16
C ALA A 19 -7.73 7.41 10.47
N SER A 20 -7.43 8.53 11.10
CA SER A 20 -6.65 8.60 12.36
C SER A 20 -7.32 7.89 13.54
N ASP A 21 -8.65 7.75 13.53
CA ASP A 21 -9.44 7.09 14.58
C ASP A 21 -9.48 5.55 14.46
N LYS A 22 -8.72 4.96 13.52
CA LYS A 22 -8.68 3.52 13.28
C LYS A 22 -7.50 2.86 13.98
N ALA A 23 -7.66 1.57 14.27
CA ALA A 23 -6.61 0.75 14.86
C ALA A 23 -5.59 0.30 13.78
N HIS A 24 -4.67 1.20 13.38
CA HIS A 24 -3.72 0.97 12.28
C HIS A 24 -2.84 -0.26 12.49
N LEU A 25 -2.26 -0.42 13.69
CA LEU A 25 -1.37 -1.54 14.00
C LEU A 25 -2.09 -2.89 13.94
N ALA A 26 -3.28 -2.98 14.55
CA ALA A 26 -4.07 -4.22 14.52
C ALA A 26 -4.48 -4.58 13.10
N PHE A 27 -4.83 -3.58 12.29
CA PHE A 27 -5.17 -3.76 10.88
C PHE A 27 -3.97 -4.26 10.06
N ALA A 28 -2.80 -3.62 10.20
CA ALA A 28 -1.58 -4.05 9.52
C ALA A 28 -1.19 -5.48 9.93
N LYS A 29 -1.24 -5.80 11.23
CA LYS A 29 -1.00 -7.17 11.73
C LYS A 29 -1.95 -8.15 11.09
N GLN A 30 -3.24 -7.86 11.06
CA GLN A 30 -4.25 -8.73 10.47
C GLN A 30 -4.01 -9.01 8.98
N LEU A 31 -3.59 -7.99 8.22
CA LEU A 31 -3.23 -8.16 6.81
C LEU A 31 -1.97 -9.00 6.62
N LEU A 32 -0.95 -8.79 7.46
CA LEU A 32 0.32 -9.53 7.39
C LEU A 32 0.22 -10.95 7.96
N SER A 33 -0.65 -11.19 8.94
CA SER A 33 -0.77 -12.47 9.65
C SER A 33 -1.64 -13.48 8.93
N GLY A 34 -2.27 -13.12 7.80
CA GLY A 34 -3.07 -14.03 6.95
C GLY A 34 -4.24 -14.74 7.67
N THR A 35 -4.60 -14.28 8.87
CA THR A 35 -5.47 -15.01 9.83
C THR A 35 -6.88 -14.42 9.90
N VAL A 36 -7.21 -13.45 9.05
CA VAL A 36 -8.56 -12.89 8.97
C VAL A 36 -9.50 -13.90 8.29
N GLY A 37 -10.58 -14.25 8.97
CA GLY A 37 -11.50 -15.33 8.62
C GLY A 37 -11.83 -15.42 7.13
N SER A 38 -11.75 -16.64 6.57
CA SER A 38 -12.12 -17.15 5.23
C SER A 38 -11.92 -16.27 3.99
N LEU A 39 -12.36 -15.01 3.99
CA LEU A 39 -12.36 -14.08 2.86
C LEU A 39 -11.00 -13.42 2.58
N LEU A 40 -10.12 -13.33 3.57
CA LEU A 40 -8.80 -12.69 3.45
C LEU A 40 -7.65 -13.68 3.37
N LYS A 41 -7.96 -14.99 3.33
CA LYS A 41 -6.98 -16.06 3.04
C LYS A 41 -6.34 -15.92 1.64
N PHE A 42 -6.93 -15.10 0.77
CA PHE A 42 -6.42 -14.74 -0.57
C PHE A 42 -5.28 -13.72 -0.52
N LEU A 43 -5.22 -12.92 0.55
CA LEU A 43 -4.12 -11.99 0.79
C LEU A 43 -2.99 -12.64 1.62
N CYS A 44 -3.01 -13.97 1.83
CA CYS A 44 -1.92 -14.72 2.48
C CYS A 44 -0.59 -14.70 1.70
N ARG A 45 -0.48 -13.92 0.63
CA ARG A 45 0.78 -13.65 -0.05
C ARG A 45 1.42 -12.43 0.60
N ARG A 46 2.70 -12.54 0.91
CA ARG A 46 3.47 -11.41 1.39
C ARG A 46 3.42 -10.29 0.33
N PRO A 47 2.98 -9.07 0.68
CA PRO A 47 3.04 -7.97 -0.28
C PRO A 47 4.50 -7.66 -0.60
N GLU A 48 4.77 -7.34 -1.86
CA GLU A 48 6.08 -6.85 -2.29
C GLU A 48 6.20 -5.34 -2.10
N LEU A 49 5.06 -4.64 -2.05
CA LEU A 49 4.98 -3.20 -1.87
C LEU A 49 3.82 -2.83 -0.94
N ILE A 50 4.08 -1.90 -0.02
CA ILE A 50 3.10 -1.27 0.85
C ILE A 50 3.30 0.24 0.69
N LEU A 51 2.32 0.90 0.09
CA LEU A 51 2.23 2.34 -0.04
C LEU A 51 1.25 2.89 0.99
N LEU A 52 1.72 3.84 1.80
CA LEU A 52 0.91 4.49 2.83
C LEU A 52 0.63 5.91 2.40
N THR A 53 -0.65 6.27 2.24
CA THR A 53 -1.03 7.59 1.73
C THR A 53 -1.91 8.34 2.73
N GLU A 54 -1.65 9.63 2.87
CA GLU A 54 -2.53 10.53 3.62
C GLU A 54 -3.70 10.93 2.76
N VAL A 55 -4.92 10.82 3.29
CA VAL A 55 -6.10 11.27 2.56
C VAL A 55 -7.01 12.07 3.46
N SER A 56 -7.47 13.21 2.95
CA SER A 56 -8.53 13.99 3.58
C SER A 56 -9.84 13.21 3.52
N ILE A 57 -10.37 12.83 4.67
CA ILE A 57 -11.59 12.03 4.77
C ILE A 57 -12.76 12.94 5.11
N ALA A 58 -13.78 12.96 4.25
CA ALA A 58 -15.04 13.67 4.45
C ALA A 58 -14.88 15.18 4.69
N GLY A 59 -13.90 15.82 4.04
CA GLY A 59 -13.66 17.27 4.12
C GLY A 59 -13.17 17.78 5.48
N GLY A 60 -12.95 16.89 6.47
CA GLY A 60 -12.50 17.25 7.81
C GLY A 60 -11.04 16.89 8.04
N ARG A 61 -10.19 17.90 8.27
CA ARG A 61 -8.77 17.73 8.62
C ARG A 61 -8.54 16.91 9.91
N SER A 62 -9.55 16.75 10.76
CA SER A 62 -9.43 16.05 12.05
C SER A 62 -9.33 14.53 11.95
N ARG A 63 -9.66 13.93 10.79
CA ARG A 63 -9.67 12.46 10.60
C ARG A 63 -8.53 11.93 9.73
N ILE A 64 -7.56 12.79 9.37
CA ILE A 64 -6.42 12.41 8.54
C ILE A 64 -5.39 11.68 9.42
N ALA A 65 -5.05 10.43 9.06
CA ALA A 65 -3.87 9.79 9.62
C ALA A 65 -2.65 10.30 8.87
N LEU A 66 -1.63 10.77 9.60
CA LEU A 66 -0.36 11.15 9.00
C LEU A 66 0.34 9.91 8.44
N ALA A 67 1.05 10.07 7.33
CA ALA A 67 1.81 9.02 6.67
C ALA A 67 2.83 8.44 7.64
N SER A 68 3.51 9.31 8.41
CA SER A 68 4.41 8.92 9.49
C SER A 68 3.77 8.01 10.54
N THR A 69 2.53 8.29 10.95
CA THR A 69 1.81 7.45 11.92
C THR A 69 1.45 6.10 11.34
N LEU A 70 0.99 6.08 10.07
CA LEU A 70 0.76 4.82 9.35
C LEU A 70 2.07 4.05 9.20
N LYS A 71 3.15 4.73 8.84
CA LYS A 71 4.48 4.14 8.62
C LYS A 71 5.02 3.49 9.87
N ASP A 72 4.91 4.16 11.02
CA ASP A 72 5.28 3.59 12.30
C ASP A 72 4.47 2.33 12.63
N ALA A 73 3.16 2.37 12.42
CA ALA A 73 2.29 1.22 12.68
C ALA A 73 2.61 0.02 11.78
N TRP A 74 2.84 0.26 10.50
CA TRP A 74 3.17 -0.78 9.52
C TRP A 74 4.58 -1.32 9.70
N THR A 75 5.55 -0.47 10.03
CA THR A 75 6.92 -0.86 10.39
C THR A 75 6.90 -1.79 11.59
N ARG A 76 6.17 -1.44 12.66
CA ARG A 76 6.03 -2.31 13.84
C ARG A 76 5.37 -3.64 13.47
N ALA A 77 4.33 -3.63 12.64
CA ALA A 77 3.66 -4.84 12.21
C ALA A 77 4.59 -5.76 11.38
N LEU A 78 5.41 -5.19 10.49
CA LEU A 78 6.40 -5.93 9.70
C LEU A 78 7.48 -6.57 10.60
N LEU A 79 8.04 -5.79 11.52
CA LEU A 79 9.02 -6.28 12.51
C LEU A 79 8.47 -7.43 13.35
N GLU A 80 7.25 -7.29 13.88
CA GLU A 80 6.61 -8.34 14.67
C GLU A 80 6.25 -9.58 13.84
N SER A 81 5.99 -9.42 12.54
CA SER A 81 5.74 -10.54 11.63
C SER A 81 7.02 -11.28 11.19
N GLY A 82 8.20 -10.74 11.52
CA GLY A 82 9.49 -11.28 11.06
C GLY A 82 9.76 -11.05 9.57
N ALA A 83 9.02 -10.14 8.93
CA ALA A 83 9.23 -9.80 7.53
C ALA A 83 10.41 -8.83 7.38
N ASP A 84 11.33 -9.15 6.47
CA ASP A 84 12.37 -8.23 6.01
C ASP A 84 11.75 -7.14 5.13
N PHE A 85 12.09 -5.88 5.37
CA PHE A 85 11.53 -4.78 4.61
C PHE A 85 12.57 -3.68 4.38
N VAL A 86 12.37 -2.94 3.31
CA VAL A 86 13.13 -1.74 2.97
C VAL A 86 12.18 -0.55 3.00
N ASP A 87 12.52 0.43 3.82
CA ASP A 87 11.84 1.72 3.83
C ASP A 87 12.44 2.61 2.73
N ILE A 88 11.61 3.02 1.78
CA ILE A 88 12.01 3.84 0.63
C ILE A 88 11.81 5.34 0.91
N GLY A 89 11.28 5.67 2.09
CA GLY A 89 11.10 7.06 2.50
C GLY A 89 9.78 7.69 2.06
N ILE A 90 9.72 9.00 2.25
CA ILE A 90 8.61 9.86 1.88
C ILE A 90 8.82 10.29 0.42
N THR A 91 7.81 10.06 -0.41
CA THR A 91 7.82 10.56 -1.80
C THR A 91 6.98 11.83 -1.83
N ASP A 92 7.65 12.97 -1.69
CA ASP A 92 7.05 14.28 -1.92
C ASP A 92 6.89 14.48 -3.43
N ASP A 93 5.66 14.80 -3.87
CA ASP A 93 5.38 15.21 -5.23
C ASP A 93 6.33 16.35 -5.68
N GLU A 94 6.70 16.33 -6.96
CA GLU A 94 7.57 17.29 -7.68
C GLU A 94 9.08 17.01 -7.78
N LYS A 95 9.55 15.80 -7.45
CA LYS A 95 10.67 15.26 -8.22
C LYS A 95 10.19 14.04 -8.95
N ALA A 96 9.87 14.28 -10.23
CA ALA A 96 10.09 13.32 -11.28
C ALA A 96 11.31 12.50 -10.88
N ILE A 97 11.12 11.19 -10.79
CA ILE A 97 12.17 10.20 -10.68
C ILE A 97 13.17 10.57 -11.77
N ASP A 98 14.20 11.32 -11.39
CA ASP A 98 15.31 11.62 -12.26
C ASP A 98 15.93 10.26 -12.52
N ASP A 99 16.20 9.97 -13.80
CA ASP A 99 16.59 8.67 -14.37
C ASP A 99 17.84 8.02 -13.73
N HIS A 100 18.36 8.60 -12.65
CA HIS A 100 19.63 8.29 -12.03
C HIS A 100 19.55 7.65 -10.64
N ASP A 101 18.40 7.68 -9.95
CA ASP A 101 18.24 7.05 -8.61
C ASP A 101 17.20 5.92 -8.56
N SER A 102 16.39 5.78 -9.61
CA SER A 102 15.57 4.57 -9.83
C SER A 102 16.42 3.30 -9.91
N CYS A 103 17.70 3.41 -10.29
CA CYS A 103 18.63 2.30 -10.37
C CYS A 103 19.02 1.70 -9.00
N SER A 104 18.89 2.44 -7.90
CA SER A 104 19.19 1.92 -6.54
C SER A 104 18.03 1.08 -5.98
N LEU A 105 16.78 1.39 -6.35
CA LEU A 105 15.58 0.64 -5.96
C LEU A 105 15.45 -0.72 -6.68
N ILE A 106 15.98 -0.81 -7.90
CA ILE A 106 15.99 -2.02 -8.75
C ILE A 106 16.80 -3.18 -8.13
N THR A 107 17.64 -2.90 -7.13
CA THR A 107 18.52 -3.90 -6.48
C THR A 107 17.94 -4.56 -5.23
N SER A 108 16.71 -4.22 -4.86
CA SER A 108 16.11 -4.75 -3.64
C SER A 108 15.69 -6.21 -3.84
N ASP A 109 16.28 -7.09 -3.04
CA ASP A 109 15.96 -8.52 -2.95
C ASP A 109 14.43 -8.76 -3.10
N PRO A 110 13.97 -9.63 -4.03
CA PRO A 110 12.55 -9.91 -4.20
C PRO A 110 11.88 -10.46 -2.93
N ASN A 111 12.66 -10.90 -1.94
CA ASN A 111 12.16 -11.32 -0.63
C ASN A 111 11.94 -10.16 0.35
N LYS A 112 12.24 -8.90 0.01
CA LYS A 112 12.03 -7.73 0.88
C LYS A 112 10.74 -7.00 0.51
N VAL A 113 9.98 -6.65 1.54
CA VAL A 113 8.80 -5.80 1.38
C VAL A 113 9.26 -4.35 1.23
N MET A 114 8.79 -3.66 0.21
CA MET A 114 8.99 -2.22 0.06
C MET A 114 7.94 -1.48 0.86
N LEU A 115 8.35 -0.61 1.77
CA LEU A 115 7.46 0.30 2.49
C LEU A 115 7.74 1.73 2.03
N ALA A 116 6.71 2.42 1.56
CA ALA A 116 6.80 3.81 1.14
C ALA A 116 5.64 4.62 1.72
N SER A 117 5.89 5.91 1.92
CA SER A 117 4.92 6.86 2.44
C SER A 117 4.75 8.01 1.47
N CYS A 118 3.50 8.39 1.19
CA CYS A 118 3.15 9.51 0.33
C CYS A 118 2.45 10.54 1.20
N GLU A 119 3.14 11.65 1.44
CA GLU A 119 2.60 12.80 2.16
C GLU A 119 1.95 13.75 1.16
N ASN A 120 0.76 14.27 1.50
CA ASN A 120 0.01 15.25 0.67
C ASN A 120 -0.29 14.86 -0.79
N ALA A 121 0.02 13.64 -1.23
CA ALA A 121 -0.27 13.17 -2.58
C ALA A 121 -1.78 12.92 -2.77
N SER A 122 -2.29 13.14 -3.97
CA SER A 122 -3.64 12.70 -4.29
C SER A 122 -3.70 11.16 -4.29
N ILE A 123 -4.90 10.60 -4.06
CA ILE A 123 -5.07 9.14 -4.14
C ILE A 123 -4.74 8.62 -5.55
N VAL A 124 -4.96 9.43 -6.59
CA VAL A 124 -4.66 9.09 -7.98
C VAL A 124 -3.15 9.04 -8.20
N ASP A 125 -2.40 9.99 -7.65
CA ASP A 125 -0.94 10.02 -7.78
C ASP A 125 -0.29 8.90 -6.97
N SER A 126 -0.86 8.58 -5.80
CA SER A 126 -0.48 7.40 -5.03
C SER A 126 -0.69 6.09 -5.82
N VAL A 127 -1.78 5.98 -6.58
CA VAL A 127 -2.03 4.82 -7.47
C VAL A 127 -1.03 4.77 -8.63
N LYS A 128 -0.72 5.91 -9.27
CA LYS A 128 0.29 5.97 -10.34
C LYS A 128 1.68 5.57 -9.83
N LEU A 129 2.04 6.05 -8.66
CA LEU A 129 3.32 5.72 -8.03
C LEU A 129 3.38 4.23 -7.67
N ALA A 130 2.29 3.67 -7.13
CA ALA A 130 2.19 2.23 -6.92
C ALA A 130 2.31 1.43 -8.22
N ASP A 131 1.70 1.88 -9.32
CA ASP A 131 1.85 1.25 -10.65
C ASP A 131 3.29 1.31 -11.17
N GLN A 132 3.99 2.43 -11.02
CA GLN A 132 5.40 2.57 -11.40
C GLN A 132 6.31 1.63 -10.59
N LEU A 133 6.10 1.57 -9.27
CA LEU A 133 6.85 0.68 -8.38
C LEU A 133 6.51 -0.81 -8.62
N LEU A 134 5.27 -1.11 -8.96
CA LEU A 134 4.87 -2.47 -9.35
C LEU A 134 5.51 -2.88 -10.66
N LYS A 135 5.53 -2.01 -11.68
CA LYS A 135 6.14 -2.31 -12.98
C LYS A 135 7.64 -2.59 -12.88
N SER A 136 8.36 -1.90 -12.00
CA SER A 136 9.79 -2.16 -11.80
C SER A 136 10.05 -3.53 -11.15
N ARG A 137 9.11 -4.01 -10.32
CA ARG A 137 9.16 -5.32 -9.64
C ARG A 137 8.68 -6.48 -10.51
N SER A 138 7.66 -6.21 -11.33
CA SER A 138 6.78 -7.23 -11.85
C SER A 138 7.41 -8.15 -12.90
N ARG A 139 8.52 -7.76 -13.57
CA ARG A 139 9.29 -8.60 -14.51
C ARG A 139 8.39 -9.49 -15.39
N ASP A 140 7.40 -8.87 -16.03
CA ASP A 140 6.37 -9.48 -16.89
C ASP A 140 5.34 -10.42 -16.22
N GLN A 141 5.26 -10.45 -14.89
CA GLN A 141 4.19 -11.13 -14.17
C GLN A 141 2.92 -10.26 -14.09
N PRO A 142 1.73 -10.83 -13.89
CA PRO A 142 0.59 -10.03 -13.47
C PRO A 142 0.90 -9.29 -12.14
N ALA A 143 0.29 -8.12 -11.93
CA ALA A 143 0.40 -7.37 -10.69
C ALA A 143 -1.00 -6.99 -10.18
N LEU A 144 -1.19 -7.07 -8.87
CA LEU A 144 -2.43 -6.71 -8.19
C LEU A 144 -2.15 -5.59 -7.18
N LEU A 145 -2.79 -4.45 -7.41
CA LEU A 145 -2.86 -3.36 -6.44
C LEU A 145 -4.14 -3.48 -5.63
N VAL A 146 -4.01 -3.74 -4.34
CA VAL A 146 -5.12 -3.76 -3.39
C VAL A 146 -5.18 -2.43 -2.66
N VAL A 147 -6.22 -1.66 -2.94
CA VAL A 147 -6.48 -0.40 -2.26
C VAL A 147 -7.39 -0.65 -1.05
N THR A 148 -6.92 -0.25 0.12
CA THR A 148 -7.63 -0.47 1.38
C THR A 148 -7.54 0.74 2.29
N GLY A 149 -8.56 0.91 3.15
CA GLY A 149 -8.64 2.09 3.98
C GLY A 149 -10.03 2.42 4.46
N SER A 150 -10.27 3.71 4.69
CA SER A 150 -11.63 4.19 4.97
C SER A 150 -12.51 4.09 3.71
N LEU A 151 -13.81 3.86 3.91
CA LEU A 151 -14.79 3.83 2.81
C LEU A 151 -14.75 5.10 1.95
N HIS A 152 -14.52 6.26 2.57
CA HIS A 152 -14.43 7.52 1.85
C HIS A 152 -13.28 7.51 0.82
N VAL A 153 -12.12 6.98 1.20
CA VAL A 153 -10.97 6.91 0.29
C VAL A 153 -11.24 5.96 -0.88
N VAL A 154 -11.76 4.76 -0.57
CA VAL A 154 -12.09 3.78 -1.61
C VAL A 154 -13.15 4.36 -2.56
N SER A 155 -14.15 5.05 -2.03
CA SER A 155 -15.17 5.73 -2.82
C SER A 155 -14.59 6.83 -3.71
N SER A 156 -13.67 7.65 -3.20
CA SER A 156 -13.02 8.71 -3.98
C SER A 156 -12.17 8.14 -5.10
N LEU A 157 -11.47 7.03 -4.87
CA LEU A 157 -10.73 6.34 -5.92
C LEU A 157 -11.66 5.76 -6.99
N LEU A 158 -12.72 5.06 -6.58
CA LEU A 158 -13.69 4.50 -7.54
C LEU A 158 -14.34 5.60 -8.38
N ALA A 159 -14.67 6.74 -7.77
CA ALA A 159 -15.19 7.90 -8.50
C ALA A 159 -14.17 8.45 -9.51
N ALA A 160 -12.87 8.47 -9.16
CA ALA A 160 -11.80 8.92 -10.05
C ALA A 160 -11.52 7.94 -11.20
N LEU A 161 -11.81 6.64 -11.05
CA LEU A 161 -11.63 5.62 -12.08
C LEU A 161 -12.82 5.51 -13.06
N HIS A 162 -13.99 6.00 -12.68
CA HIS A 162 -15.21 5.96 -13.49
C HIS A 162 -15.38 7.18 -14.43
N HIS A 163 -14.37 8.05 -14.49
CA HIS A 163 -14.26 9.19 -15.38
C HIS A 163 -13.04 9.06 -16.29
#